data_AF-A0A946J1L2-F1
#
_entry.id   AF-A0A946J1L2-F1
#
_cell.length_a   1.000
_cell.length_b   1.000
_cell.length_c   1.000
_cell.angle_alpha   90.00
_cell.angle_beta   90.00
_cell.angle_gamma   90.00
#
_symmetry.space_group_name_H-M   'P 1'
#
loop_
_entity.id
_entity.type
_entity.pdbx_description
1 polymer ?
#
loop_
_entity_poly.entity_id
_entity_poly.type
_entity_poly.pdbx_seq_one_letter_code
_entity_poly.pdbx_strand_id
1 'polypeptide(L)'
;MNTELTPNFDPKNIVNSIRKAIDIGTTQSTLASQGVDWESVVGVLDEAEHLIGKEMSVNSHLNSVMFTDEFNKQYEKTLPLISNFYSDLGANKDLYKAFKRVNETTLNLQQKHIVNDSLRSFELSGVALDGAKSEQFKEIQEQLSVLSNQFSKNVLQSTNSWKKTVSAEELKGYGADEFSKV
;
A
#
# COMPACT_ATOMS: atom_id res chain seq x y z
N MET A 1 7.54 9.92 25.74
CA MET A 1 6.67 9.54 24.62
C MET A 1 5.27 9.39 25.17
N ASN A 2 4.38 10.32 24.85
CA ASN A 2 2.98 10.26 25.24
C ASN A 2 2.24 9.74 24.00
N THR A 3 1.89 8.47 23.97
CA THR A 3 1.17 7.88 22.84
C THR A 3 0.03 7.04 23.40
N GLU A 4 -1.17 7.59 23.38
CA GLU A 4 -2.37 6.75 23.36
C GLU A 4 -2.21 5.74 22.21
N LEU A 5 -1.96 4.49 22.60
CA LEU A 5 -1.91 3.33 21.70
C LEU A 5 -3.32 2.89 21.28
N THR A 6 -4.35 3.52 21.82
CA THR A 6 -5.75 3.26 21.48
C THR A 6 -6.01 3.70 20.04
N PRO A 7 -6.43 2.78 19.15
CA PRO A 7 -6.82 3.15 17.79
C PRO A 7 -8.07 4.05 17.81
N ASN A 8 -8.12 5.06 16.95
CA ASN A 8 -9.27 5.95 16.82
C ASN A 8 -10.32 5.35 15.89
N PHE A 9 -11.31 4.63 16.44
CA PHE A 9 -12.38 4.01 15.65
C PHE A 9 -13.52 4.96 15.22
N ASP A 10 -13.39 6.27 15.45
CA ASP A 10 -14.27 7.29 14.85
C ASP A 10 -13.44 8.37 14.13
N PRO A 11 -12.67 7.99 13.08
CA PRO A 11 -11.76 8.91 12.44
C PRO A 11 -12.53 9.94 11.61
N LYS A 12 -12.15 11.22 11.73
CA LYS A 12 -12.70 12.32 10.93
C LYS A 12 -11.69 12.75 9.89
N ASN A 13 -12.16 13.11 8.69
CA ASN A 13 -11.33 13.63 7.59
C ASN A 13 -10.15 12.71 7.22
N ILE A 14 -10.39 11.40 7.07
CA ILE A 14 -9.35 10.38 6.83
C ILE A 14 -8.39 10.72 5.68
N VAL A 15 -8.87 11.39 4.63
CA VAL A 15 -8.03 11.86 3.52
C VAL A 15 -6.99 12.86 3.98
N ASN A 16 -7.37 13.83 4.82
CA ASN A 16 -6.45 14.83 5.34
C ASN A 16 -5.46 14.22 6.34
N SER A 17 -5.91 13.28 7.18
CA SER A 17 -5.01 12.57 8.10
C SER A 17 -3.92 11.80 7.34
N ILE A 18 -4.32 11.05 6.31
CA ILE A 18 -3.38 10.33 5.45
C ILE A 18 -2.44 11.29 4.71
N ARG A 19 -2.94 12.40 4.15
CA ARG A 19 -2.08 13.42 3.50
C ARG A 19 -1.02 13.95 4.46
N LYS A 20 -1.40 14.33 5.68
CA LYS A 20 -0.45 14.81 6.68
C LYS A 20 0.61 13.76 7.03
N ALA A 21 0.21 12.50 7.19
CA ALA A 21 1.14 11.41 7.46
C ALA A 21 2.11 11.19 6.28
N ILE A 22 1.63 11.28 5.04
CA ILE A 22 2.46 11.20 3.83
C ILE A 22 3.40 12.40 3.71
N ASP A 23 2.95 13.62 4.03
CA ASP A 23 3.81 14.81 4.00
C ASP A 23 4.97 14.68 5.00
N ILE A 24 4.67 14.15 6.20
CA ILE A 24 5.70 13.79 7.19
C ILE A 24 6.63 12.72 6.60
N GLY A 25 6.08 11.62 6.06
CA GLY A 25 6.90 10.56 5.49
C GLY A 25 7.78 11.00 4.32
N THR A 26 7.32 11.94 3.50
CA THR A 26 8.09 12.52 2.40
C THR A 26 9.24 13.39 2.92
N THR A 27 8.97 14.16 3.98
CA THR A 27 10.01 14.95 4.66
C THR A 27 11.06 14.03 5.29
N GLN A 28 10.60 12.99 6.00
CA GLN A 28 11.48 12.03 6.67
C GLN A 28 12.29 11.20 5.67
N SER A 29 11.72 10.80 4.53
CA SER A 29 12.48 10.08 3.49
C SER A 29 13.58 10.95 2.86
N THR A 30 13.35 12.26 2.73
CA THR A 30 14.37 13.22 2.29
C THR A 30 15.50 13.33 3.31
N LEU A 31 15.18 13.42 4.61
CA LEU A 31 16.16 13.44 5.68
C LEU A 31 16.96 12.13 5.74
N ALA A 32 16.26 10.99 5.71
CA ALA A 32 16.85 9.66 5.69
C ALA A 32 17.79 9.43 4.50
N SER A 33 17.48 10.01 3.34
CA SER A 33 18.35 9.95 2.15
C SER A 33 19.74 10.57 2.37
N GLN A 34 19.87 11.45 3.37
CA GLN A 34 21.12 12.10 3.77
C GLN A 34 21.78 11.42 4.99
N GLY A 35 21.07 10.51 5.65
CA GLY A 35 21.57 9.77 6.82
C GLY A 35 22.73 8.84 6.49
N VAL A 36 23.46 8.46 7.54
CA VAL A 36 24.70 7.67 7.45
C VAL A 36 24.71 6.44 8.35
N ASP A 37 23.74 6.32 9.26
CA ASP A 37 23.63 5.24 10.24
C ASP A 37 22.19 4.73 10.35
N TRP A 38 22.01 3.67 11.13
CA TRP A 38 20.70 3.03 11.33
C TRP A 38 19.63 4.01 11.81
N GLU A 39 19.93 4.82 12.82
CA GLU A 39 18.93 5.71 13.44
C GLU A 39 18.51 6.83 12.47
N SER A 40 19.47 7.46 11.80
CA SER A 40 19.23 8.56 10.87
C SER A 40 18.58 8.14 9.55
N VAL A 41 18.56 6.85 9.22
CA VAL A 41 17.94 6.32 7.99
C VAL A 41 16.74 5.45 8.30
N VAL A 42 16.94 4.31 8.98
CA VAL A 42 15.89 3.32 9.21
C VAL A 42 14.96 3.77 10.34
N GLY A 43 15.50 4.29 11.45
CA GLY A 43 14.67 4.75 12.58
C GLY A 43 13.72 5.88 12.18
N VAL A 44 14.23 6.86 11.44
CA VAL A 44 13.45 7.99 10.91
C VAL A 44 12.33 7.54 9.95
N LEU A 45 12.61 6.56 9.08
CA LEU A 45 11.60 6.01 8.18
C LEU A 45 10.56 5.17 8.92
N ASP A 46 10.97 4.34 9.87
CA ASP A 46 10.07 3.47 10.63
C ASP A 46 9.06 4.29 11.43
N GLU A 47 9.47 5.42 12.02
CA GLU A 47 8.55 6.33 12.71
C GLU A 47 7.52 6.95 11.74
N ALA A 48 7.96 7.38 10.55
CA ALA A 48 7.06 7.91 9.54
C ALA A 48 6.07 6.87 8.99
N GLU A 49 6.56 5.67 8.67
CA GLU A 49 5.75 4.57 8.18
C GLU A 49 4.78 4.08 9.26
N HIS A 50 5.17 4.10 10.54
CA HIS A 50 4.28 3.79 11.64
C HIS A 50 3.08 4.74 11.72
N LEU A 51 3.29 6.05 11.49
CA LEU A 51 2.19 7.03 11.46
C LEU A 51 1.20 6.74 10.33
N ILE A 52 1.70 6.44 9.13
CA ILE A 52 0.87 6.07 7.97
C ILE A 52 0.13 4.76 8.26
N GLY A 53 0.81 3.75 8.79
CA GLY A 53 0.27 2.44 9.13
C GLY A 53 -0.83 2.50 10.19
N LYS A 54 -0.69 3.38 11.20
CA LYS A 54 -1.71 3.60 12.23
C LYS A 54 -3.02 4.09 11.63
N GLU A 55 -2.96 5.08 10.74
CA GLU A 55 -4.15 5.60 10.05
C GLU A 55 -4.71 4.57 9.06
N MET A 56 -3.85 3.93 8.27
CA MET A 56 -4.23 2.96 7.24
C MET A 56 -4.94 1.75 7.84
N SER A 57 -4.42 1.18 8.92
CA SER A 57 -4.96 -0.04 9.54
C SER A 57 -6.37 0.17 10.07
N VAL A 58 -6.61 1.28 10.77
CA VAL A 58 -7.94 1.65 11.28
C VAL A 58 -8.91 1.88 10.14
N ASN A 59 -8.52 2.65 9.12
CA ASN A 59 -9.39 2.97 7.99
C ASN A 59 -9.77 1.72 7.20
N SER A 60 -8.82 0.83 6.94
CA SER A 60 -9.07 -0.46 6.27
C SER A 60 -9.99 -1.35 7.09
N HIS A 61 -9.77 -1.43 8.41
CA HIS A 61 -10.64 -2.20 9.31
C HIS A 61 -12.08 -1.67 9.29
N LEU A 62 -12.28 -0.37 9.48
CA LEU A 62 -13.62 0.24 9.47
C LEU A 62 -14.31 0.09 8.11
N ASN A 63 -13.58 0.21 7.00
CA ASN A 63 -14.15 -0.05 5.67
C ASN A 63 -14.60 -1.52 5.51
N SER A 64 -13.97 -2.46 6.22
CA SER A 64 -14.30 -3.89 6.19
C SER A 64 -15.49 -4.23 7.09
N VAL A 65 -15.52 -3.74 8.34
CA VAL A 65 -16.50 -4.19 9.35
C VAL A 65 -17.67 -3.21 9.56
N MET A 66 -17.51 -1.96 9.17
CA MET A 66 -18.49 -0.87 9.35
C MET A 66 -18.73 -0.14 8.03
N PHE A 67 -18.85 -0.90 6.93
CA PHE A 67 -18.97 -0.38 5.58
C PHE A 67 -20.17 0.57 5.43
N THR A 68 -19.93 1.75 4.85
CA THR A 68 -20.96 2.66 4.33
C THR A 68 -20.44 3.31 3.05
N ASP A 69 -21.32 3.62 2.10
CA ASP A 69 -20.92 4.26 0.83
C ASP A 69 -20.17 5.59 1.04
N GLU A 70 -20.59 6.38 2.04
CA GLU A 70 -19.93 7.65 2.34
C GLU A 70 -18.52 7.44 2.90
N PHE A 71 -18.33 6.51 3.84
CA PHE A 71 -16.99 6.21 4.36
C PHE A 71 -16.10 5.62 3.27
N ASN A 72 -16.63 4.66 2.49
CA ASN A 72 -15.91 4.03 1.40
C ASN A 72 -15.43 5.04 0.36
N LYS A 73 -16.27 6.00 -0.03
CA LYS A 73 -15.89 7.09 -0.94
C LYS A 73 -14.73 7.94 -0.43
N GLN A 74 -14.59 8.12 0.88
CA GLN A 74 -13.42 8.79 1.45
C GLN A 74 -12.21 7.85 1.51
N TYR A 75 -12.43 6.57 1.83
CA TYR A 75 -11.39 5.55 1.89
C TYR A 75 -10.73 5.32 0.52
N GLU A 76 -11.51 5.21 -0.55
CA GLU A 76 -10.98 5.05 -1.92
C GLU A 76 -10.06 6.20 -2.34
N LYS A 77 -10.27 7.41 -1.81
CA LYS A 77 -9.39 8.57 -2.07
C LYS A 77 -8.05 8.47 -1.36
N THR A 78 -7.91 7.66 -0.31
CA THR A 78 -6.64 7.48 0.42
C THR A 78 -5.73 6.48 -0.27
N LEU A 79 -6.31 5.46 -0.93
CA LEU A 79 -5.58 4.39 -1.61
C LEU A 79 -4.52 4.89 -2.62
N PRO A 80 -4.85 5.77 -3.59
CA PRO A 80 -3.86 6.26 -4.54
C PRO A 80 -2.78 7.11 -3.86
N LEU A 81 -3.10 7.83 -2.76
CA LEU A 81 -2.11 8.62 -2.03
C LEU A 81 -1.05 7.70 -1.40
N ILE A 82 -1.52 6.65 -0.72
CA ILE A 82 -0.66 5.65 -0.07
C ILE A 82 0.18 4.90 -1.11
N SER A 83 -0.46 4.43 -2.18
CA SER A 83 0.23 3.69 -3.24
C SER A 83 1.33 4.53 -3.89
N ASN A 84 1.03 5.79 -4.24
CA ASN A 84 2.01 6.67 -4.85
C ASN A 84 3.18 6.95 -3.91
N PHE A 85 2.92 7.20 -2.61
CA PHE A 85 3.97 7.41 -1.62
C PHE A 85 4.95 6.22 -1.57
N TYR A 86 4.45 4.99 -1.47
CA TYR A 86 5.32 3.80 -1.42
C TYR A 86 6.01 3.50 -2.76
N SER A 87 5.36 3.79 -3.89
CA SER A 87 6.01 3.71 -5.21
C SER A 87 7.17 4.70 -5.34
N ASP A 88 6.96 5.95 -4.92
CA ASP A 88 8.00 7.00 -4.92
C ASP A 88 9.15 6.64 -3.96
N LEU A 89 8.82 6.12 -2.78
CA LEU A 89 9.82 5.63 -1.81
C LEU A 89 10.67 4.52 -2.43
N GLY A 90 10.03 3.51 -3.04
CA GLY A 90 10.73 2.40 -3.71
C GLY A 90 11.56 2.84 -4.91
N ALA A 91 11.18 3.91 -5.60
CA ALA A 91 11.92 4.47 -6.73
C ALA A 91 13.00 5.51 -6.31
N ASN A 92 13.14 5.80 -5.02
CA ASN A 92 14.07 6.81 -4.53
C ASN A 92 15.52 6.30 -4.53
N LYS A 93 16.30 6.73 -5.55
CA LYS A 93 17.72 6.38 -5.70
C LYS A 93 18.60 6.85 -4.55
N ASP A 94 18.31 8.00 -3.95
CA ASP A 94 19.14 8.55 -2.87
C ASP A 94 18.87 7.83 -1.55
N LEU A 95 17.63 7.41 -1.34
CA LEU A 95 17.30 6.55 -0.22
C LEU A 95 17.91 5.16 -0.37
N TYR A 96 17.89 4.56 -1.56
CA TYR A 96 18.61 3.31 -1.83
C TYR A 96 20.11 3.45 -1.51
N LYS A 97 20.75 4.55 -1.91
CA LYS A 97 22.15 4.82 -1.53
C LYS A 97 22.33 4.95 -0.02
N ALA A 98 21.38 5.54 0.70
CA ALA A 98 21.43 5.64 2.16
C ALA A 98 21.39 4.26 2.82
N PHE A 99 20.48 3.37 2.40
CA PHE A 99 20.46 1.99 2.88
C PHE A 99 21.77 1.24 2.57
N LYS A 100 22.38 1.47 1.40
CA LYS A 100 23.70 0.91 1.10
C LYS A 100 24.78 1.41 2.06
N ARG A 101 24.76 2.70 2.43
CA ARG A 101 25.70 3.23 3.44
C ARG A 101 25.49 2.57 4.79
N VAL A 102 24.24 2.44 5.25
CA VAL A 102 23.92 1.80 6.54
C VAL A 102 24.38 0.35 6.56
N ASN A 103 24.28 -0.37 5.44
CA ASN A 103 24.73 -1.76 5.34
C ASN A 103 26.23 -1.95 5.60
N GLU A 104 27.04 -0.92 5.41
CA GLU A 104 28.48 -0.91 5.70
C GLU A 104 28.81 -0.54 7.15
N THR A 105 27.80 -0.25 7.99
CA THR A 105 27.97 0.08 9.41
C THR A 105 27.87 -1.16 10.31
N THR A 106 28.18 -0.98 11.60
CA THR A 106 28.02 -2.04 12.60
C THR A 106 26.54 -2.21 12.94
N LEU A 107 25.92 -3.27 12.45
CA LEU A 107 24.52 -3.63 12.71
C LEU A 107 24.43 -4.91 13.54
N ASN A 108 23.40 -5.01 14.38
CA ASN A 108 23.02 -6.29 14.99
C ASN A 108 22.38 -7.22 13.94
N LEU A 109 22.13 -8.49 14.31
CA LEU A 109 21.61 -9.50 13.39
C LEU A 109 20.27 -9.11 12.76
N GLN A 110 19.34 -8.57 13.56
CA GLN A 110 18.01 -8.17 13.13
C GLN A 110 18.07 -6.94 12.22
N GLN A 111 18.85 -5.94 12.60
CA GLN A 111 19.06 -4.74 11.80
C GLN A 111 19.64 -5.08 10.43
N LYS A 112 20.66 -5.96 10.39
CA LYS A 112 21.26 -6.41 9.14
C LYS A 112 20.24 -7.12 8.24
N HIS A 113 19.36 -7.93 8.80
CA HIS A 113 18.30 -8.58 8.04
C HIS A 113 17.34 -7.56 7.42
N ILE A 114 16.87 -6.59 8.22
CA ILE A 114 15.98 -5.52 7.75
C ILE A 114 16.63 -4.72 6.61
N VAL A 115 17.88 -4.28 6.77
CA VAL A 115 18.60 -3.53 5.73
C VAL A 115 18.72 -4.36 4.44
N ASN A 116 19.04 -5.65 4.54
CA ASN A 116 19.15 -6.51 3.37
C ASN A 116 17.80 -6.68 2.64
N ASP A 117 16.72 -6.85 3.38
CA ASP A 117 15.38 -7.00 2.80
C ASP A 117 14.89 -5.68 2.17
N SER A 118 15.20 -4.54 2.79
CA SER A 118 14.95 -3.22 2.20
C SER A 118 15.74 -3.03 0.90
N LEU A 119 17.04 -3.33 0.90
CA LEU A 119 17.88 -3.26 -0.31
C LEU A 119 17.36 -4.16 -1.43
N ARG A 120 16.95 -5.39 -1.10
CA ARG A 120 16.33 -6.30 -2.06
C ARG A 120 15.03 -5.71 -2.62
N SER A 121 14.21 -5.11 -1.78
CA SER A 121 12.94 -4.49 -2.20
C SER A 121 13.17 -3.30 -3.14
N PHE A 122 14.18 -2.48 -2.87
CA PHE A 122 14.65 -1.43 -3.78
C PHE A 122 15.13 -2.00 -5.13
N GLU A 123 15.89 -3.10 -5.12
CA GLU A 123 16.35 -3.70 -6.37
C GLU A 123 15.19 -4.27 -7.19
N LEU A 124 14.19 -4.86 -6.52
CA LEU A 124 12.96 -5.36 -7.15
C LEU A 124 12.05 -4.24 -7.67
N SER A 125 12.13 -3.02 -7.13
CA SER A 125 11.45 -1.85 -7.69
C SER A 125 12.13 -1.29 -8.94
N GLY A 126 13.29 -1.85 -9.32
CA GLY A 126 14.07 -1.39 -10.47
C GLY A 126 14.91 -0.14 -10.19
N VAL A 127 15.03 0.31 -8.91
CA VAL A 127 15.76 1.54 -8.57
C VAL A 127 17.25 1.47 -8.91
N ALA A 128 17.82 0.26 -8.88
CA ALA A 128 19.23 0.01 -9.19
C ALA A 128 19.52 -0.06 -10.70
N LEU A 129 18.50 0.06 -11.56
CA LEU A 129 18.66 0.06 -13.01
C LEU A 129 19.03 1.46 -13.53
N ASP A 130 19.88 1.47 -14.56
CA ASP A 130 20.32 2.69 -15.26
C ASP A 130 20.14 2.54 -16.78
N GLY A 131 20.04 3.69 -17.47
CA GLY A 131 19.93 3.78 -18.93
C GLY A 131 18.76 2.96 -19.50
N ALA A 132 19.01 2.28 -20.62
CA ALA A 132 18.01 1.52 -21.36
C ALA A 132 17.26 0.46 -20.52
N LYS A 133 17.90 -0.12 -19.50
CA LYS A 133 17.23 -1.10 -18.61
C LYS A 133 16.20 -0.43 -17.72
N SER A 134 16.45 0.79 -17.26
CA SER A 134 15.50 1.57 -16.46
C SER A 134 14.29 1.98 -17.30
N GLU A 135 14.52 2.41 -18.54
CA GLU A 135 13.46 2.74 -19.50
C GLU A 135 12.58 1.52 -19.79
N GLN A 136 13.19 0.39 -20.12
CA GLN A 136 12.47 -0.87 -20.37
C GLN A 136 11.66 -1.32 -19.14
N PHE A 137 12.21 -1.19 -17.93
CA PHE A 137 11.48 -1.54 -16.71
C PHE A 137 10.24 -0.67 -16.53
N LYS A 138 10.34 0.64 -16.76
CA LYS A 138 9.18 1.57 -16.69
C LYS A 138 8.11 1.21 -17.70
N GLU A 139 8.49 0.95 -18.96
CA GLU A 139 7.56 0.52 -20.00
C GLU A 139 6.82 -0.77 -19.61
N ILE A 140 7.54 -1.75 -19.04
CA ILE A 140 6.94 -3.00 -18.56
C ILE A 140 5.95 -2.73 -17.42
N GLN A 141 6.29 -1.88 -16.45
CA GLN A 141 5.39 -1.54 -15.34
C GLN A 141 4.13 -0.82 -15.82
N GLU A 142 4.26 0.10 -16.77
CA GLU A 142 3.12 0.79 -17.37
C GLU A 142 2.19 -0.18 -18.10
N GLN A 143 2.75 -1.06 -18.93
CA GLN A 143 1.97 -2.09 -19.63
C GLN A 143 1.28 -3.05 -18.65
N LEU A 144 1.99 -3.48 -17.59
CA LEU A 144 1.43 -4.34 -16.56
C LEU A 144 0.25 -3.69 -15.83
N SER A 145 0.34 -2.39 -15.53
CA SER A 145 -0.76 -1.62 -14.92
C SER A 145 -1.99 -1.59 -15.83
N VAL A 146 -1.81 -1.32 -17.13
CA VAL A 146 -2.89 -1.31 -18.11
C VAL A 146 -3.54 -2.70 -18.22
N LEU A 147 -2.74 -3.75 -18.36
CA LEU A 147 -3.23 -5.13 -18.50
C LEU A 147 -3.97 -5.60 -17.24
N SER A 148 -3.47 -5.28 -16.05
CA SER A 148 -4.11 -5.64 -14.77
C SER A 148 -5.47 -4.96 -14.62
N ASN A 149 -5.56 -3.67 -14.97
CA ASN A 149 -6.84 -2.94 -14.98
C ASN A 149 -7.83 -3.56 -15.96
N GLN A 150 -7.37 -3.88 -17.18
CA GLN A 150 -8.22 -4.51 -18.19
C GLN A 150 -8.71 -5.89 -17.74
N PHE A 151 -7.84 -6.70 -17.12
CA PHE A 151 -8.20 -8.01 -16.57
C PHE A 151 -9.29 -7.89 -15.49
N SER A 152 -9.10 -7.03 -14.49
CA SER A 152 -10.08 -6.81 -13.42
C SER A 152 -11.44 -6.37 -13.97
N LYS A 153 -11.44 -5.43 -14.93
CA LYS A 153 -12.67 -5.00 -15.61
C LYS A 153 -13.35 -6.14 -16.34
N ASN A 154 -12.60 -6.95 -17.08
CA ASN A 154 -13.15 -8.09 -17.83
C ASN A 154 -13.77 -9.14 -16.91
N VAL A 155 -13.10 -9.47 -15.79
CA VAL A 155 -13.62 -10.43 -14.80
C VAL A 155 -14.94 -9.93 -14.22
N LEU A 156 -15.00 -8.68 -13.77
CA LEU A 156 -16.22 -8.09 -13.21
C LEU A 156 -17.38 -8.10 -14.21
N GLN A 157 -17.12 -7.69 -15.46
CA GLN A 157 -18.13 -7.69 -16.51
C GLN A 157 -18.62 -9.11 -16.83
N SER A 158 -17.70 -10.08 -16.94
CA SER A 158 -18.07 -11.48 -17.18
C SER A 158 -18.94 -12.03 -16.06
N THR A 159 -18.54 -11.85 -14.80
CA THR A 159 -19.31 -12.30 -13.63
C THR A 159 -20.70 -11.65 -13.57
N ASN A 160 -20.80 -10.35 -13.78
CA ASN A 160 -22.09 -9.64 -13.73
C ASN A 160 -23.00 -9.95 -14.94
N SER A 161 -22.42 -10.31 -16.09
CA SER A 161 -23.18 -10.66 -17.29
C SER A 161 -23.73 -12.08 -17.27
N TRP A 162 -23.09 -13.00 -16.53
CA TRP A 162 -23.52 -14.38 -16.47
C TRP A 162 -24.86 -14.49 -15.75
N LYS A 163 -25.82 -15.11 -16.41
CA LYS A 163 -27.14 -15.42 -15.86
C LYS A 163 -27.51 -16.82 -16.26
N LYS A 164 -28.12 -17.57 -15.35
CA LYS A 164 -28.74 -18.85 -15.61
C LYS A 164 -30.19 -18.79 -15.20
N THR A 165 -31.09 -18.89 -16.17
CA THR A 165 -32.51 -19.09 -15.90
C THR A 165 -32.70 -20.53 -15.41
N VAL A 166 -33.43 -20.70 -14.32
CA VAL A 166 -33.75 -22.00 -13.71
C VAL A 166 -35.23 -22.03 -13.31
N SER A 167 -35.82 -23.22 -13.29
CA SER A 167 -37.16 -23.43 -12.75
C SER A 167 -37.14 -23.71 -11.24
N ALA A 168 -38.30 -23.60 -10.57
CA ALA A 168 -38.42 -23.92 -9.15
C ALA A 168 -38.10 -25.41 -8.87
N GLU A 169 -38.43 -26.30 -9.81
CA GLU A 169 -38.15 -27.73 -9.71
C GLU A 169 -36.65 -28.03 -9.77
N GLU A 170 -35.86 -27.23 -10.49
CA GLU A 170 -34.40 -27.34 -10.56
C GLU A 170 -33.70 -26.83 -9.29
N LEU A 171 -34.43 -26.08 -8.44
CA LEU A 171 -33.97 -25.55 -7.16
C LEU A 171 -34.55 -26.31 -5.95
N LYS A 172 -34.93 -27.58 -6.13
CA LYS A 172 -35.37 -28.43 -5.01
C LYS A 172 -34.31 -28.49 -3.90
N GLY A 173 -34.69 -28.05 -2.69
CA GLY A 173 -33.82 -27.97 -1.52
C GLY A 173 -33.56 -26.53 -1.05
N TYR A 174 -33.83 -25.53 -1.88
CA TYR A 174 -33.85 -24.13 -1.49
C TYR A 174 -35.21 -23.75 -0.88
N GLY A 175 -35.20 -22.92 0.17
CA GLY A 175 -36.38 -22.42 0.86
C GLY A 175 -36.76 -21.00 0.41
N ALA A 176 -37.85 -20.48 0.98
CA ALA A 176 -38.37 -19.15 0.63
C ALA A 176 -37.35 -18.02 0.85
N ASP A 177 -36.51 -18.15 1.87
CA ASP A 177 -35.51 -17.15 2.22
C ASP A 177 -34.39 -17.09 1.16
N GLU A 178 -33.97 -18.22 0.60
CA GLU A 178 -32.99 -18.22 -0.48
C GLU A 178 -33.57 -17.69 -1.79
N PHE A 179 -34.83 -18.00 -2.10
CA PHE A 179 -35.52 -17.46 -3.27
C PHE A 179 -35.71 -15.93 -3.19
N SER A 180 -35.74 -15.34 -2.00
CA SER A 180 -35.89 -13.89 -1.83
C SER A 180 -34.64 -13.08 -2.22
N LYS A 181 -33.49 -13.74 -2.38
CA LYS A 181 -32.17 -13.12 -2.60
C LYS A 181 -31.71 -13.15 -4.06
N VAL A 182 -32.45 -13.80 -4.95
CA VAL A 182 -32.17 -13.99 -6.38
C VAL A 182 -33.10 -13.14 -7.22
#